data_AF-A0AAW3W8X0-F1
#
_entry.id   AF-A0AAW3W8X0-F1
#
_cell.length_a   1.000
_cell.length_b   1.000
_cell.length_c   1.000
_cell.angle_alpha   90.00
_cell.angle_beta   90.00
_cell.angle_gamma   90.00
#
_symmetry.space_group_name_H-M   'P 1'
#
loop_
_entity.id
_entity.type
_entity.pdbx_description
1 polymer ?
#
loop_
_entity_poly.entity_id
_entity_poly.type
_entity_poly.pdbx_seq_one_letter_code
_entity_poly.pdbx_strand_id
1 'polypeptide(L)'
;MSKKFEDQLMKFEITNTKLKMEISLKDLAWLFENSPSNYDLDGEGPAKIKRGKRKEFAEFIVNRFRDDVDSDSNNTVWGEPFEKVFEEILEGAEDEIVKYPSEEDY
;
A
#
# COMPACT_ATOMS: atom_id res chain seq x y z
N MET A 1 -8.17 9.92 20.30
CA MET A 1 -8.02 11.06 19.36
C MET A 1 -7.59 10.48 18.01
N SER A 2 -7.90 11.12 16.89
CA SER A 2 -7.55 10.62 15.54
C SER A 2 -6.68 11.65 14.80
N LYS A 3 -5.65 11.19 14.08
CA LYS A 3 -4.86 12.02 13.16
C LYS A 3 -5.23 11.64 11.71
N LYS A 4 -5.47 12.63 10.85
CA LYS A 4 -5.87 12.47 9.44
C LYS A 4 -4.84 13.09 8.49
N PHE A 5 -4.66 12.46 7.34
CA PHE A 5 -3.80 12.92 6.25
C PHE A 5 -4.61 12.83 4.94
N GLU A 6 -4.92 13.97 4.31
CA GLU A 6 -5.90 14.08 3.20
C GLU A 6 -5.35 14.73 1.92
N ASP A 7 -4.06 15.07 1.88
CA ASP A 7 -3.37 15.73 0.77
C ASP A 7 -2.96 14.78 -0.38
N GLN A 8 -3.24 13.49 -0.22
CA GLN A 8 -2.89 12.44 -1.18
C GLN A 8 -4.13 11.63 -1.62
N LEU A 9 -4.03 10.90 -2.74
CA LEU A 9 -5.10 10.04 -3.25
C LEU A 9 -5.49 8.95 -2.24
N MET A 10 -4.50 8.42 -1.51
CA MET A 10 -4.70 7.55 -0.37
C MET A 10 -4.86 8.41 0.88
N LYS A 11 -5.96 8.19 1.61
CA LYS A 11 -6.23 8.84 2.88
C LYS A 11 -5.82 7.93 4.02
N PHE A 12 -5.21 8.52 5.04
CA PHE A 12 -4.77 7.80 6.22
C PHE A 12 -5.48 8.33 7.46
N GLU A 13 -5.97 7.42 8.30
CA GLU A 13 -6.50 7.73 9.63
C GLU A 13 -5.86 6.80 10.65
N ILE A 14 -5.16 7.36 11.64
CA ILE A 14 -4.65 6.61 12.79
C ILE A 14 -5.59 6.83 13.96
N THR A 15 -6.10 5.73 14.50
CA THR A 15 -6.86 5.65 15.75
C THR A 15 -6.02 4.95 16.82
N ASN A 16 -6.51 4.92 18.06
CA ASN A 16 -5.82 4.23 19.14
C ASN A 16 -5.57 2.73 18.90
N THR A 17 -6.29 2.09 17.97
CA THR A 17 -6.23 0.63 17.77
C THR A 17 -6.08 0.22 16.31
N LYS A 18 -6.10 1.16 15.37
CA LYS A 18 -6.14 0.87 13.92
C LYS A 18 -5.46 1.96 13.14
N LEU A 19 -4.66 1.55 12.14
CA LEU A 19 -4.38 2.31 10.94
C LEU A 19 -5.47 2.01 9.92
N LYS A 20 -6.11 3.04 9.36
CA LYS A 20 -7.04 2.91 8.24
C LYS A 20 -6.43 3.57 7.02
N MET A 21 -6.57 2.89 5.89
CA MET A 21 -6.17 3.36 4.57
C MET A 21 -7.42 3.35 3.69
N GLU A 22 -7.73 4.47 3.07
CA GLU A 22 -8.90 4.61 2.20
C GLU A 22 -8.52 5.28 0.88
N ILE A 23 -8.94 4.68 -0.23
CA ILE A 23 -8.84 5.26 -1.56
C ILE A 23 -10.17 5.13 -2.28
N SER A 24 -10.58 6.17 -3.01
CA SER A 24 -11.80 6.09 -3.81
C SER A 24 -11.59 5.16 -5.01
N LEU A 25 -12.64 4.46 -5.45
CA LEU A 25 -12.58 3.62 -6.66
C LEU A 25 -12.20 4.41 -7.92
N LYS A 26 -12.48 5.72 -7.95
CA LYS A 26 -12.08 6.60 -9.04
C LYS A 26 -10.57 6.85 -9.02
N ASP A 27 -10.00 7.09 -7.84
CA ASP A 27 -8.58 7.39 -7.70
C ASP A 27 -7.73 6.12 -7.87
N LEU A 28 -8.22 4.96 -7.39
CA LEU A 28 -7.60 3.67 -7.66
C LEU A 28 -7.58 3.35 -9.17
N ALA A 29 -8.65 3.67 -9.88
CA ALA A 29 -8.69 3.56 -11.34
C ALA A 29 -7.67 4.50 -12.01
N TRP A 30 -7.59 5.74 -11.53
CA TRP A 30 -6.65 6.73 -12.03
C TRP A 30 -5.20 6.28 -11.84
N LEU A 31 -4.86 5.67 -10.69
CA LEU A 31 -3.52 5.12 -10.44
C LEU A 31 -3.14 4.04 -11.46
N PHE A 32 -4.06 3.14 -11.81
CA PHE A 32 -3.81 2.12 -12.83
C PHE A 32 -3.63 2.74 -14.22
N GLU A 33 -4.52 3.67 -14.60
CA GLU A 33 -4.48 4.35 -15.90
C GLU A 33 -3.23 5.23 -16.08
N ASN A 34 -2.60 5.67 -14.99
CA ASN A 34 -1.38 6.47 -14.99
C ASN A 34 -0.16 5.70 -14.46
N SER A 35 -0.26 4.37 -14.34
CA SER A 35 0.88 3.56 -13.94
C SER A 35 2.00 3.70 -14.98
N PRO A 36 3.28 3.89 -14.59
CA PRO A 36 4.39 3.94 -15.53
C PRO A 36 4.50 2.70 -16.43
N SER A 37 4.00 1.56 -15.94
CA SER A 37 3.97 0.30 -16.69
C SER A 37 2.76 0.17 -17.61
N ASN A 38 1.79 1.07 -17.52
CA ASN A 38 0.61 1.10 -18.40
C ASN A 38 0.86 2.07 -19.56
N TYR A 39 1.78 1.70 -20.44
CA TYR A 39 2.15 2.49 -21.61
C TYR A 39 1.32 2.11 -22.85
N ASP A 40 1.32 3.01 -23.84
CA ASP A 40 0.70 2.78 -25.13
C ASP A 40 1.43 1.66 -25.87
N LEU A 41 0.74 0.53 -26.03
CA LEU A 41 1.16 -0.58 -26.87
C LEU A 41 0.51 -0.39 -28.23
N ASP A 42 1.33 -0.18 -29.25
CA ASP A 42 0.94 -0.15 -30.67
C ASP A 42 0.04 1.04 -31.10
N GLY A 43 0.01 2.14 -30.35
CA GLY A 43 -0.69 3.37 -30.72
C GLY A 43 -2.18 3.40 -30.37
N GLU A 44 -2.63 2.40 -29.58
CA GLU A 44 -4.01 2.26 -29.10
C GLU A 44 -4.27 3.03 -27.78
N GLY A 45 -3.19 3.54 -27.16
CA GLY A 45 -3.20 4.22 -25.87
C GLY A 45 -3.07 3.27 -24.67
N PRO A 46 -2.94 3.82 -23.45
CA PRO A 46 -2.84 3.01 -22.24
C PRO A 46 -4.15 2.28 -21.92
N ALA A 47 -4.05 1.14 -21.23
CA ALA A 47 -5.21 0.36 -20.80
C ALA A 47 -6.09 1.16 -19.83
N LYS A 48 -7.41 1.00 -19.95
CA LYS A 48 -8.41 1.67 -19.11
C LYS A 48 -9.37 0.69 -18.48
N ILE A 49 -9.94 1.07 -17.34
CA ILE A 49 -10.97 0.26 -16.70
C ILE A 49 -12.28 0.43 -17.49
N LYS A 50 -12.90 -0.70 -17.84
CA LYS A 50 -14.20 -0.71 -18.52
C LYS A 50 -15.25 0.04 -17.72
N ARG A 51 -16.15 0.77 -18.40
CA ARG A 51 -17.24 1.51 -17.77
C ARG A 51 -18.06 0.58 -16.86
N GLY A 52 -18.25 0.99 -15.61
CA GLY A 52 -19.01 0.22 -14.61
C GLY A 52 -18.24 -0.89 -13.91
N LYS A 53 -16.95 -1.13 -14.23
CA LYS A 53 -16.14 -2.24 -13.69
C LYS A 53 -15.15 -1.86 -12.58
N ARG A 54 -15.26 -0.66 -12.01
CA ARG A 54 -14.33 -0.18 -10.97
C ARG A 54 -14.40 -0.99 -9.67
N LYS A 55 -15.57 -1.53 -9.33
CA LYS A 55 -15.73 -2.32 -8.10
C LYS A 55 -15.06 -3.68 -8.27
N GLU A 56 -15.33 -4.38 -9.37
CA GLU A 56 -14.72 -5.67 -9.67
C GLU A 56 -13.21 -5.56 -9.84
N PHE A 57 -12.72 -4.43 -10.38
CA PHE A 57 -11.30 -4.12 -10.42
C PHE A 57 -10.68 -4.03 -9.01
N ALA A 58 -11.33 -3.32 -8.08
CA ALA A 58 -10.85 -3.23 -6.71
C ALA A 58 -10.90 -4.58 -5.98
N GLU A 59 -11.96 -5.37 -6.20
CA GLU A 59 -12.07 -6.74 -5.65
C GLU A 59 -10.95 -7.64 -6.16
N PHE A 60 -10.59 -7.55 -7.44
CA PHE A 60 -9.47 -8.30 -8.02
C PHE A 60 -8.15 -7.97 -7.31
N ILE A 61 -7.87 -6.68 -7.09
CA ILE A 61 -6.66 -6.23 -6.37
C ILE A 61 -6.65 -6.77 -4.94
N VAL A 62 -7.76 -6.62 -4.21
CA VAL A 62 -7.85 -7.06 -2.81
C VAL A 62 -7.67 -8.57 -2.69
N ASN A 63 -8.23 -9.36 -3.61
CA ASN A 63 -8.01 -10.81 -3.60
C ASN A 63 -6.54 -11.15 -3.84
N ARG A 64 -5.86 -10.47 -4.76
CA ARG A 64 -4.41 -10.64 -4.98
C ARG A 64 -3.61 -10.36 -3.71
N PHE A 65 -3.93 -9.27 -3.01
CA PHE A 65 -3.29 -8.94 -1.72
C PHE A 65 -3.52 -9.99 -0.63
N ARG A 66 -4.64 -10.71 -0.66
CA ARG A 66 -4.98 -11.73 0.35
C ARG A 66 -4.38 -13.09 0.04
N ASP A 67 -4.36 -13.47 -1.23
CA ASP A 67 -4.02 -14.82 -1.66
C ASP A 67 -2.51 -15.01 -1.82
N ASP A 68 -1.76 -13.92 -2.03
CA ASP A 68 -0.31 -13.96 -2.14
C ASP A 68 0.39 -13.65 -0.83
N VAL A 69 1.13 -14.65 -0.38
CA VAL A 69 2.20 -14.50 0.59
C VAL A 69 3.48 -14.80 -0.15
N ASP A 70 4.44 -13.89 -0.08
CA ASP A 70 5.80 -14.18 -0.54
C ASP A 70 6.35 -15.30 0.35
N SER A 71 6.64 -16.45 -0.28
CA SER A 71 7.08 -17.65 0.40
C SER A 71 8.42 -17.47 1.11
N ASP A 72 9.23 -16.50 0.66
CA ASP A 72 10.61 -16.35 1.10
C ASP A 72 10.73 -15.36 2.27
N SER A 73 9.85 -14.36 2.35
CA SER A 73 9.87 -13.31 3.38
C SER A 73 8.76 -13.45 4.43
N ASN A 74 7.82 -14.39 4.26
CA ASN A 74 6.59 -14.46 5.05
C ASN A 74 5.78 -13.14 5.02
N ASN A 75 6.06 -12.27 4.06
CA ASN A 75 5.39 -11.00 3.89
C ASN A 75 4.21 -11.15 2.93
N THR A 76 3.16 -10.42 3.21
CA THR A 76 2.01 -10.30 2.31
C THR A 76 2.29 -9.21 1.28
N VAL A 77 1.70 -9.32 0.08
CA VAL A 77 1.90 -8.29 -0.97
C VAL A 77 1.49 -6.88 -0.50
N TRP A 78 0.46 -6.76 0.35
CA TRP A 78 0.09 -5.45 0.93
C TRP A 78 1.08 -4.94 1.98
N GLY A 79 1.93 -5.82 2.52
CA GLY A 79 2.95 -5.54 3.51
C GLY A 79 4.23 -4.95 2.93
N GLU A 80 4.52 -5.21 1.64
CA GLU A 80 5.74 -4.73 0.97
C GLU A 80 5.97 -3.20 1.11
N PRO A 81 4.95 -2.32 0.98
CA PRO A 81 5.16 -0.89 1.18
C PRO A 81 5.55 -0.52 2.60
N PHE A 82 5.17 -1.32 3.60
CA PHE A 82 5.54 -1.08 5.00
C PHE A 82 6.98 -1.50 5.29
N GLU A 83 7.45 -2.62 4.72
CA GLU A 83 8.80 -3.12 4.97
C GLU A 83 9.88 -2.10 4.62
N LYS A 84 9.71 -1.38 3.50
CA LYS A 84 10.65 -0.31 3.14
C LYS A 84 10.76 0.77 4.23
N VAL A 85 9.65 1.11 4.87
CA VAL A 85 9.63 2.09 5.98
C VAL A 85 10.18 1.46 7.26
N PHE A 86 9.94 0.17 7.48
CA PHE A 86 10.51 -0.56 8.62
C PHE A 86 12.03 -0.63 8.53
N GLU A 87 12.60 -0.84 7.34
CA GLU A 87 14.04 -0.76 7.11
C GLU A 87 14.59 0.61 7.51
N GLU A 88 13.98 1.70 7.05
CA GLU A 88 14.38 3.07 7.43
C GLU A 88 14.29 3.30 8.96
N ILE A 89 13.24 2.78 9.60
CA ILE A 89 13.07 2.85 11.06
C ILE A 89 14.17 2.07 11.79
N LEU A 90 14.47 0.85 11.34
CA LEU A 90 15.47 -0.05 11.93
C LEU A 90 16.92 0.42 11.71
N GLU A 91 17.15 1.27 10.71
CA GLU A 91 18.42 1.97 10.50
C GLU A 91 18.63 3.16 11.46
N GLY A 92 17.69 3.39 12.38
CA GLY A 92 17.81 4.37 13.47
C GLY A 92 17.08 5.69 13.23
N ALA A 93 16.19 5.76 12.23
CA ALA A 93 15.40 6.97 11.98
C ALA A 93 14.40 7.29 13.10
N GLU A 94 14.01 6.29 13.89
CA GLU A 94 12.95 6.40 14.91
C GLU A 94 13.31 5.65 16.21
N ASP A 95 14.52 5.88 16.74
CA ASP A 95 15.02 5.29 18.01
C ASP A 95 14.12 5.61 19.23
N GLU A 96 13.29 6.66 19.15
CA GLU A 96 12.32 7.01 20.18
C GLU A 96 11.04 6.14 20.12
N ILE A 97 10.83 5.39 19.04
CA ILE A 97 9.61 4.62 18.74
C ILE A 97 9.86 3.11 18.78
N VAL A 98 11.07 2.66 18.43
CA VAL A 98 11.45 1.24 18.39
C VAL A 98 12.56 0.93 19.39
N LYS A 99 12.36 -0.10 20.21
CA LYS A 99 13.39 -0.61 21.14
C LYS A 99 14.13 -1.78 20.49
N TYR A 100 15.46 -1.72 20.48
CA TYR A 100 16.31 -2.82 20.07
C TYR A 100 16.63 -3.75 21.25
N PRO A 101 16.79 -5.07 21.00
CA PRO A 101 17.32 -5.98 22.01
C PRO A 101 18.68 -5.47 22.50
N SER A 102 18.83 -5.31 23.81
CA SER A 102 20.13 -4.98 24.41
C SER A 102 20.95 -6.24 24.62
N GLU A 103 22.28 -6.15 24.69
CA GLU A 103 23.16 -7.29 25.01
C GLU A 103 22.82 -7.96 26.35
N GLU A 104 22.05 -7.30 27.22
CA GLU A 104 21.57 -7.82 28.51
C GLU A 104 20.25 -8.62 28.40
N ASP A 105 19.60 -8.63 27.23
CA ASP A 105 18.34 -9.36 26.97
C ASP A 105 18.56 -10.82 26.49
N TYR A 106 19.82 -11.28 26.39
CA TYR A 106 20.24 -12.66 26.05
C TYR A 106 21.03 -13.32 27.17
#